data_AF-A0A9C6X784-F1
#
_entry.id   AF-A0A9C6X784-F1
#
_cell.length_a   1.000
_cell.length_b   1.000
_cell.length_c   1.000
_cell.angle_alpha   90.00
_cell.angle_beta   90.00
_cell.angle_gamma   90.00
#
_symmetry.space_group_name_H-M   'P 1'
#
loop_
_entity.id
_entity.type
_entity.pdbx_description
1 polymer ?
#
loop_
_entity_poly.entity_id
_entity_poly.type
_entity_poly.pdbx_seq_one_letter_code
_entity_poly.pdbx_strand_id
1 'polypeptide(L)'
;MILAVQAALLLALALAPAPTQQASVPAERQDAHEATDAPLFPGLRLQHGRLRYVPPPPPANVLSNVHQVETLYFEEQVLDHFNPIDKRVWKQRYFARDDLYEEGGPAFIYIGGEGQEAERRLADGALFMTYLARIYKAKLFDLEHRYYGYSHPTP
;
A
#
# COMPACT_ATOMS: atom_id res chain seq x y z
N MET A 1 -42.04 26.19 31.55
CA MET A 1 -41.91 26.51 32.99
C MET A 1 -43.15 25.95 33.65
N ILE A 2 -43.16 24.87 34.44
CA ILE A 2 -42.30 24.48 35.56
C ILE A 2 -42.31 22.93 35.67
N LEU A 3 -41.23 22.42 36.27
CA LEU A 3 -40.77 21.07 36.56
C LEU A 3 -41.82 20.03 37.03
N ALA A 4 -41.54 18.74 36.75
CA ALA A 4 -41.25 17.73 37.80
C ALA A 4 -41.00 16.34 37.16
N VAL A 5 -39.73 15.93 37.17
CA VAL A 5 -39.27 14.55 36.95
C VAL A 5 -38.97 13.97 38.33
N GLN A 6 -39.59 12.85 38.69
CA GLN A 6 -39.26 11.87 39.73
C GLN A 6 -40.49 10.96 39.86
N ALA A 7 -40.47 9.68 40.19
CA ALA A 7 -39.50 8.60 40.33
C ALA A 7 -40.35 7.37 40.75
N ALA A 8 -39.81 6.15 40.59
CA ALA A 8 -40.30 4.83 41.02
C ALA A 8 -40.61 3.93 39.80
N LEU A 9 -40.16 2.66 39.73
CA LEU A 9 -40.10 1.69 40.82
C LEU A 9 -39.32 0.40 40.39
N LEU A 10 -38.50 -0.12 41.32
CA LEU A 10 -38.06 -1.53 41.59
C LEU A 10 -37.53 -2.40 40.42
N LEU A 11 -36.26 -2.84 40.37
CA LEU A 11 -35.42 -3.69 41.27
C LEU A 11 -35.80 -5.20 41.30
N ALA A 12 -34.74 -6.02 41.12
CA ALA A 12 -34.55 -7.45 41.43
C ALA A 12 -34.71 -8.43 40.25
N LEU A 13 -33.61 -8.88 39.62
CA LEU A 13 -32.69 -9.95 40.02
C LEU A 13 -33.13 -11.32 39.47
N ALA A 14 -32.51 -11.73 38.37
CA ALA A 14 -32.34 -13.15 38.04
C ALA A 14 -30.98 -13.32 37.36
N LEU A 15 -30.01 -13.79 38.15
CA LEU A 15 -28.80 -14.46 37.65
C LEU A 15 -29.25 -15.64 36.78
N ALA A 16 -29.05 -15.57 35.48
CA ALA A 16 -28.98 -16.75 34.62
C ALA A 16 -27.50 -17.01 34.32
N PRO A 17 -27.00 -18.26 34.47
CA PRO A 17 -25.63 -18.58 34.12
C PRO A 17 -25.46 -18.44 32.60
N ALA A 18 -24.35 -17.82 32.18
CA ALA A 18 -23.96 -17.81 30.79
C ALA A 18 -23.85 -19.25 30.26
N PRO A 19 -24.36 -19.56 29.06
CA PRO A 19 -24.15 -20.88 28.48
C PRO A 19 -22.65 -21.05 28.23
N THR A 20 -22.06 -22.04 28.91
CA THR A 20 -20.71 -22.53 28.63
C THR A 20 -20.72 -23.10 27.21
N GLN A 21 -20.33 -22.28 26.24
CA GLN A 21 -20.10 -22.74 24.89
C GLN A 21 -18.83 -23.58 24.94
N GLN A 22 -19.00 -24.91 24.99
CA GLN A 22 -17.91 -25.85 24.76
C GLN A 22 -17.31 -25.48 23.40
N ALA A 23 -16.06 -25.02 23.40
CA ALA A 23 -15.30 -24.83 22.19
C ALA A 23 -15.06 -26.20 21.55
N SER A 24 -15.97 -26.61 20.67
CA SER A 24 -15.69 -27.65 19.69
C SER A 24 -14.57 -27.12 18.81
N VAL A 25 -13.42 -27.79 18.85
CA VAL A 25 -12.31 -27.58 17.91
C VAL A 25 -12.92 -27.63 16.50
N PRO A 26 -12.87 -26.55 15.72
CA PRO A 26 -13.39 -26.61 14.37
C PRO A 26 -12.53 -27.61 13.61
N ALA A 27 -13.20 -28.55 12.93
CA ALA A 27 -12.56 -29.43 11.98
C ALA A 27 -11.70 -28.57 11.05
N GLU A 28 -10.46 -29.00 10.88
CA GLU A 28 -9.47 -28.48 9.93
C GLU A 28 -10.20 -28.00 8.66
N ARG A 29 -10.31 -26.67 8.48
CA ARG A 29 -10.69 -26.12 7.19
C ARG A 29 -9.58 -26.52 6.25
N GLN A 30 -9.88 -27.47 5.37
CA GLN A 30 -9.11 -27.76 4.17
C GLN A 30 -9.25 -26.65 3.11
N ASP A 31 -9.42 -25.40 3.57
CA ASP A 31 -9.38 -24.19 2.77
C ASP A 31 -8.07 -23.47 3.12
N ALA A 32 -6.98 -24.22 3.21
CA ALA A 32 -5.69 -23.64 2.89
C ALA A 32 -5.83 -23.23 1.42
N HIS A 33 -6.05 -21.93 1.25
CA HIS A 33 -5.86 -21.20 0.02
C HIS A 33 -4.93 -21.99 -0.89
N GLU A 34 -5.40 -22.26 -2.10
CA GLU A 34 -4.55 -22.52 -3.24
C GLU A 34 -3.63 -21.30 -3.34
N ALA A 35 -2.57 -21.33 -2.53
CA ALA A 35 -1.43 -20.48 -2.61
C ALA A 35 -0.88 -20.84 -3.96
N THR A 36 -1.33 -20.06 -4.95
CA THR A 36 -0.96 -20.13 -6.34
C THR A 36 0.46 -20.66 -6.41
N ASP A 37 0.64 -21.87 -6.96
CA ASP A 37 1.93 -22.53 -7.20
C ASP A 37 2.83 -21.73 -8.18
N ALA A 38 2.58 -20.44 -8.34
CA ALA A 38 3.51 -19.50 -8.90
C ALA A 38 4.78 -19.54 -8.03
N PRO A 39 5.93 -19.95 -8.58
CA PRO A 39 7.16 -19.99 -7.82
C PRO A 39 7.40 -18.62 -7.18
N LEU A 40 7.83 -18.61 -5.92
CA LEU A 40 8.10 -17.40 -5.11
C LEU A 40 8.95 -16.35 -5.86
N PHE A 41 9.71 -16.78 -6.88
CA PHE A 41 10.37 -15.94 -7.87
C PHE A 41 10.30 -16.60 -9.25
N PRO A 42 9.28 -16.31 -10.08
CA PRO A 42 9.26 -16.74 -11.47
C PRO A 42 10.44 -16.06 -12.16
N GLY A 43 11.48 -16.86 -12.48
CA GLY A 43 12.75 -16.33 -12.97
C GLY A 43 13.99 -16.84 -12.25
N LEU A 44 13.87 -17.45 -11.06
CA LEU A 44 15.02 -18.10 -10.44
C LEU A 44 15.44 -19.31 -11.28
N ARG A 45 16.69 -19.31 -11.75
CA ARG A 45 17.27 -20.37 -12.59
C ARG A 45 18.67 -20.70 -12.07
N LEU A 46 19.03 -21.98 -12.10
CA LEU A 46 20.42 -22.39 -11.91
C LEU A 46 21.17 -22.13 -13.22
N GLN A 47 22.08 -21.18 -13.24
CA GLN A 47 22.98 -20.93 -14.38
C GLN A 47 24.42 -21.02 -13.91
N HIS A 48 25.23 -21.83 -14.59
CA HIS A 48 26.64 -22.06 -14.22
C HIS A 48 26.81 -22.51 -12.75
N GLY A 49 25.93 -23.38 -12.25
CA GLY A 49 25.98 -23.86 -10.87
C GLY A 49 25.60 -22.83 -9.80
N ARG A 50 25.11 -21.63 -10.19
CA ARG A 50 24.67 -20.59 -9.27
C ARG A 50 23.21 -20.22 -9.51
N LEU A 51 22.44 -20.07 -8.44
CA LEU A 51 21.09 -19.52 -8.52
C LEU A 51 21.18 -18.06 -8.96
N ARG A 52 20.50 -17.76 -10.07
CA ARG A 52 20.38 -16.41 -10.64
C ARG A 52 18.91 -16.11 -10.85
N TYR A 53 18.49 -14.92 -10.42
CA TYR A 53 17.19 -14.41 -10.77
C TYR A 53 17.26 -13.78 -12.17
N VAL A 54 16.45 -14.31 -13.08
CA VAL A 54 16.22 -13.76 -14.41
C VAL A 54 14.81 -13.22 -14.41
N PRO A 55 14.59 -11.90 -14.30
CA PRO A 55 13.24 -11.35 -14.35
C PRO A 55 12.54 -11.79 -15.63
N PRO A 56 11.23 -12.11 -15.57
CA PRO A 56 10.47 -12.38 -16.78
C PRO A 56 10.59 -11.18 -17.73
N PRO A 57 10.60 -11.42 -19.05
CA PRO A 57 10.71 -10.33 -20.01
C PRO A 57 9.58 -9.32 -19.77
N PRO A 58 9.87 -8.00 -19.82
CA PRO A 58 8.83 -7.00 -19.70
C PRO A 58 7.76 -7.22 -20.77
N PRO A 59 6.50 -6.82 -20.52
CA PRO A 59 5.48 -6.88 -21.56
C PRO A 59 5.95 -6.11 -22.81
N ALA A 60 5.54 -6.59 -23.99
CA ALA A 60 5.98 -6.04 -25.27
C ALA A 60 5.73 -4.52 -25.41
N ASN A 61 4.79 -3.97 -24.64
CA ASN A 61 4.57 -2.53 -24.52
C ASN A 61 4.59 -2.10 -23.05
N VAL A 62 5.75 -1.63 -22.59
CA VAL A 62 5.96 -1.09 -21.23
C VAL A 62 5.08 0.12 -20.93
N LEU A 63 4.55 0.81 -21.94
CA LEU A 63 3.74 2.01 -21.76
C LEU A 63 2.22 1.77 -21.77
N SER A 64 1.76 0.53 -22.02
CA SER A 64 0.33 0.27 -22.23
C SER A 64 -0.55 0.67 -21.05
N ASN A 65 0.00 0.69 -19.84
CA ASN A 65 -0.72 0.95 -18.59
C ASN A 65 -0.34 2.28 -17.92
N VAL A 66 0.40 3.16 -18.60
CA VAL A 66 0.76 4.50 -18.05
C VAL A 66 -0.49 5.32 -17.70
N HIS A 67 -1.59 5.09 -18.41
CA HIS A 67 -2.87 5.74 -18.14
C HIS A 67 -3.51 5.34 -16.79
N GLN A 68 -3.01 4.29 -16.12
CA GLN A 68 -3.41 3.87 -14.76
C GLN A 68 -2.57 4.56 -13.67
N VAL A 69 -1.62 5.41 -14.06
CA VAL A 69 -0.75 6.13 -13.13
C VAL A 69 -1.28 7.56 -13.00
N GLU A 70 -1.60 7.93 -11.77
CA GLU A 70 -2.08 9.27 -11.42
C GLU A 70 -0.93 10.15 -10.95
N THR A 71 -0.91 11.40 -11.42
CA THR A 71 0.01 12.44 -10.97
C THR A 71 -0.64 13.26 -9.87
N LEU A 72 -0.08 13.19 -8.67
CA LEU A 72 -0.65 13.74 -7.44
C LEU A 72 0.35 14.63 -6.71
N TYR A 73 -0.12 15.38 -5.72
CA TYR A 73 0.70 16.24 -4.87
C TYR A 73 0.41 15.97 -3.40
N PHE A 74 1.47 15.79 -2.62
CA PHE A 74 1.40 15.84 -1.16
C PHE A 74 1.47 17.30 -0.74
N GLU A 75 0.32 17.83 -0.32
CA GLU A 75 0.09 19.27 -0.14
C GLU A 75 0.85 19.89 1.04
N GLU A 76 1.18 19.08 2.05
CA GLU A 76 1.72 19.54 3.33
C GLU A 76 3.12 18.97 3.62
N GLN A 77 4.00 18.88 2.61
CA GLN A 77 5.38 18.46 2.85
C GLN A 77 6.12 19.51 3.67
N VAL A 78 6.75 19.11 4.77
CA VAL A 78 7.49 20.03 5.64
C VAL A 78 8.69 20.60 4.87
N LEU A 79 8.84 21.92 4.92
CA LEU A 79 9.93 22.61 4.22
C LEU A 79 11.29 22.31 4.87
N ASP A 80 11.34 22.42 6.20
CA ASP A 80 12.54 22.21 7.00
C ASP A 80 12.27 21.23 8.14
N HIS A 81 12.72 19.99 7.95
CA HIS A 81 12.58 18.93 8.94
C HIS A 81 13.56 19.06 10.12
N PHE A 82 14.54 19.96 10.02
CA PHE A 82 15.57 20.17 11.05
C PHE A 82 15.23 21.34 11.98
N ASN A 83 14.28 22.19 11.59
CA ASN A 83 13.78 23.29 12.42
C ASN A 83 12.30 23.06 12.80
N PRO A 84 12.01 22.50 13.98
CA PRO A 84 10.62 22.18 14.37
C PRO A 84 9.75 23.43 14.61
N ILE A 85 10.34 24.62 14.70
CA ILE A 85 9.61 25.89 14.83
C ILE A 85 9.11 26.35 13.46
N ASP A 86 9.83 26.01 12.38
CA ASP A 86 9.36 26.30 11.03
C ASP A 86 8.14 25.43 10.70
N LYS A 87 7.03 26.10 10.37
CA LYS A 87 5.75 25.45 10.01
C LYS A 87 5.44 25.57 8.52
N ARG A 88 6.38 26.09 7.73
CA ARG A 88 6.18 26.21 6.28
C ARG A 88 6.11 24.81 5.66
N VAL A 89 5.18 24.68 4.71
CA VAL A 89 4.99 23.47 3.92
C VAL A 89 5.07 23.80 2.43
N TRP A 90 5.25 22.77 1.60
CA TRP A 90 5.28 22.85 0.15
C TRP A 90 4.63 21.63 -0.48
N LYS A 91 4.31 21.73 -1.77
CA LYS A 91 3.69 20.64 -2.54
C LYS A 91 4.75 19.73 -3.14
N GLN A 92 4.83 18.48 -2.68
CA GLN A 92 5.71 17.48 -3.29
C GLN A 92 4.94 16.64 -4.30
N ARG A 93 5.41 16.57 -5.54
CA ARG A 93 4.79 15.72 -6.56
C ARG A 93 5.12 14.25 -6.31
N TYR A 94 4.15 13.39 -6.55
CA TYR A 94 4.33 11.96 -6.57
C TYR A 94 3.38 11.33 -7.60
N PHE A 95 3.64 10.08 -7.94
CA PHE A 95 2.80 9.29 -8.82
C PHE A 95 2.26 8.09 -8.05
N ALA A 96 1.01 7.72 -8.30
CA ALA A 96 0.36 6.58 -7.67
C ALA A 96 -0.27 5.67 -8.71
N ARG A 97 -0.29 4.38 -8.42
CA ARG A 97 -0.97 3.37 -9.24
C ARG A 97 -1.52 2.27 -8.35
N ASP A 98 -2.81 1.97 -8.48
CA ASP A 98 -3.51 1.04 -7.59
C ASP A 98 -4.45 0.04 -8.28
N ASP A 99 -4.42 -0.05 -9.61
CA ASP A 99 -5.10 -1.10 -10.39
C ASP A 99 -4.69 -2.54 -9.98
N LEU A 100 -3.54 -2.69 -9.33
CA LEU A 100 -3.00 -3.96 -8.84
C LEU A 100 -3.29 -4.24 -7.36
N TYR A 101 -3.82 -3.26 -6.63
CA TYR A 101 -3.98 -3.32 -5.19
C TYR A 101 -5.22 -4.11 -4.77
N GLU A 102 -5.06 -4.97 -3.75
CA GLU A 102 -6.17 -5.61 -3.05
C GLU A 102 -6.11 -5.23 -1.56
N GLU A 103 -7.26 -5.17 -0.89
CA GLU A 103 -7.33 -4.77 0.52
C GLU A 103 -6.41 -5.63 1.41
N GLY A 104 -5.54 -4.96 2.18
CA GLY A 104 -4.54 -5.62 3.02
C GLY A 104 -3.19 -5.86 2.33
N GLY A 105 -3.06 -5.54 1.03
CA GLY A 105 -1.79 -5.57 0.30
C GLY A 105 -0.80 -4.49 0.76
N PRO A 106 0.51 -4.66 0.49
CA PRO A 106 1.53 -3.70 0.88
C PRO A 106 1.54 -2.47 -0.04
N ALA A 107 2.28 -1.45 0.35
CA ALA A 107 2.67 -0.34 -0.53
C ALA A 107 4.15 -0.51 -0.92
N PHE A 108 4.45 -0.38 -2.21
CA PHE A 108 5.82 -0.23 -2.69
C PHE A 108 6.07 1.20 -3.12
N ILE A 109 7.17 1.76 -2.64
CA ILE A 109 7.54 3.14 -2.84
C ILE A 109 8.90 3.17 -3.54
N TYR A 110 8.95 3.79 -4.71
CA TYR A 110 10.20 4.21 -5.34
C TYR A 110 10.50 5.65 -4.96
N ILE A 111 11.76 5.88 -4.57
CA ILE A 111 12.26 7.20 -4.22
C ILE A 111 13.09 7.69 -5.42
N GLY A 112 12.62 8.75 -6.06
CA GLY A 112 13.30 9.36 -7.21
C GLY A 112 14.71 9.83 -6.87
N GLY A 113 15.56 9.85 -7.90
CA GLY A 113 16.93 10.34 -7.81
C GLY A 113 17.05 11.82 -8.21
N GLU A 114 18.15 12.15 -8.88
CA GLU A 114 18.49 13.51 -9.30
C GLU A 114 17.83 13.91 -10.63
N GLY A 115 16.51 13.74 -10.75
CA GLY A 115 15.81 14.04 -11.98
C GLY A 115 14.29 14.17 -11.84
N GLN A 116 13.69 14.71 -12.89
CA GLN A 116 12.23 14.78 -12.99
C GLN A 116 11.63 13.37 -13.08
N GLU A 117 10.68 13.08 -12.19
CA GLU A 117 9.91 11.85 -12.26
C GLU A 117 8.70 11.97 -13.18
N ALA A 118 8.20 10.82 -13.62
CA ALA A 118 7.14 10.71 -14.62
C ALA A 118 6.36 9.41 -14.48
N GLU A 119 5.10 9.43 -14.93
CA GLU A 119 4.13 8.33 -14.86
C GLU A 119 4.71 6.99 -15.38
N ARG A 120 5.56 7.07 -16.42
CA ARG A 120 6.25 5.91 -17.01
C ARG A 120 7.07 5.09 -16.00
N ARG A 121 7.43 5.64 -14.84
CA ARG A 121 8.20 4.95 -13.80
C ARG A 121 7.42 3.82 -13.13
N LEU A 122 6.09 3.96 -13.01
CA LEU A 122 5.20 2.95 -12.45
C LEU A 122 4.54 2.06 -13.51
N ALA A 123 4.94 2.22 -14.76
CA ALA A 123 4.48 1.40 -15.86
C ALA A 123 5.01 -0.05 -15.76
N ASP A 124 4.34 -0.98 -16.42
CA ASP A 124 4.66 -2.40 -16.29
C ASP A 124 6.05 -2.74 -16.86
N GLY A 125 6.91 -3.33 -16.02
CA GLY A 125 8.28 -3.66 -16.40
C GLY A 125 9.27 -2.49 -16.32
N ALA A 126 8.83 -1.28 -15.94
CA ALA A 126 9.71 -0.14 -15.73
C ALA A 126 10.64 -0.30 -14.52
N LEU A 127 10.13 -0.90 -13.44
CA LEU A 127 10.88 -1.21 -12.22
C LEU A 127 10.57 -2.64 -11.78
N PHE A 128 11.52 -3.29 -11.10
CA PHE A 128 11.29 -4.64 -10.58
C PHE A 128 10.10 -4.68 -9.60
N MET A 129 9.85 -3.60 -8.86
CA MET A 129 8.70 -3.52 -7.96
C MET A 129 7.34 -3.55 -8.68
N THR A 130 7.24 -3.13 -9.94
CA THR A 130 5.95 -3.21 -10.67
C THR A 130 5.58 -4.65 -11.01
N TYR A 131 6.58 -5.52 -11.16
CA TYR A 131 6.38 -6.95 -11.22
C TYR A 131 5.93 -7.53 -9.87
N LEU A 132 6.62 -7.16 -8.78
CA LEU A 132 6.26 -7.62 -7.43
C LEU A 132 4.86 -7.18 -7.03
N ALA A 133 4.41 -5.99 -7.43
CA ALA A 133 3.09 -5.48 -7.08
C ALA A 133 1.95 -6.36 -7.58
N ARG A 134 2.12 -7.05 -8.72
CA ARG A 134 1.13 -8.02 -9.23
C ARG A 134 1.04 -9.27 -8.37
N ILE A 135 2.17 -9.69 -7.79
CA ILE A 135 2.26 -10.89 -6.94
C ILE A 135 1.68 -10.58 -5.56
N TYR A 136 2.10 -9.47 -4.97
CA TYR A 136 1.74 -9.11 -3.60
C TYR A 136 0.49 -8.24 -3.50
N LYS A 137 -0.17 -7.95 -4.62
CA LYS A 137 -1.35 -7.09 -4.69
C LYS A 137 -1.10 -5.72 -4.08
N ALA A 138 0.03 -5.13 -4.46
CA ALA A 138 0.55 -3.93 -3.83
C ALA A 138 0.07 -2.66 -4.52
N LYS A 139 -0.10 -1.59 -3.73
CA LYS A 139 -0.20 -0.22 -4.25
C LYS A 139 1.20 0.31 -4.58
N LEU A 140 1.33 1.01 -5.69
CA LEU A 140 2.60 1.54 -6.18
C LEU A 140 2.66 3.06 -6.01
N PHE A 141 3.81 3.57 -5.57
CA PHE A 141 4.11 4.99 -5.49
C PHE A 141 5.50 5.30 -6.04
N ASP A 142 5.65 6.46 -6.67
CA ASP A 142 6.91 7.05 -7.11
C ASP A 142 6.98 8.50 -6.60
N LEU A 143 7.92 8.78 -5.69
CA LEU A 143 8.09 10.11 -5.10
C LEU A 143 9.14 10.89 -5.87
N GLU A 144 8.75 12.06 -6.37
CA GLU A 144 9.72 12.98 -6.96
C GLU A 144 10.57 13.63 -5.86
N HIS A 145 11.88 13.59 -6.06
CA HIS A 145 12.83 14.16 -5.10
C HIS A 145 12.66 15.69 -5.06
N ARG A 146 12.80 16.27 -3.85
CA ARG A 146 12.81 17.73 -3.69
C ARG A 146 13.90 18.37 -4.54
N TYR A 147 13.61 19.54 -5.11
CA TYR A 147 14.45 20.32 -6.05
C TYR A 147 14.57 19.77 -7.47
N TYR A 148 13.78 18.75 -7.83
CA TYR A 148 13.76 18.21 -9.19
C TYR A 148 12.37 18.28 -9.81
N GLY A 149 12.34 18.41 -11.14
CA GLY A 149 11.13 18.44 -11.95
C GLY A 149 10.12 19.49 -11.51
N TYR A 150 8.98 19.05 -10.97
CA TYR A 150 7.93 19.97 -10.49
C TYR A 150 7.90 20.08 -8.96
N SER A 151 8.83 19.44 -8.27
CA SER A 151 8.90 19.40 -6.81
C SER A 151 9.88 20.44 -6.27
N HIS A 152 9.49 21.72 -6.33
CA HIS A 152 10.29 22.85 -5.85
C HIS A 152 9.75 23.43 -4.53
N PRO A 153 10.47 23.27 -3.40
CA PRO A 153 10.01 23.76 -2.09
C PRO A 153 9.97 25.29 -1.95
N THR A 154 10.70 26.01 -2.79
CA THR A 154 10.75 27.47 -2.82
C THR A 154 10.53 27.96 -4.25
N PRO A 155 9.93 29.16 -4.44
CA PRO A 155 9.81 29.78 -5.76
C PRO A 155 11.16 29.94 -6.48
#